data_AF-C7Z0F1-F1
#
_entry.id   AF-C7Z0F1-F1
#
_cell.length_a   1.000
_cell.length_b   1.000
_cell.length_c   1.000
_cell.angle_alpha   90.00
_cell.angle_beta   90.00
_cell.angle_gamma   90.00
#
_symmetry.space_group_name_H-M   'P 1'
#
loop_
_entity.id
_entity.type
_entity.pdbx_description
1 polymer ?
#
loop_
_entity_poly.entity_id
_entity_poly.type
_entity_poly.pdbx_seq_one_letter_code
_entity_poly.pdbx_strand_id
1 'polypeptide(L)'
;MPRKAAQPPPPSIVAPEEEGGLATQVAEKVLKSLEPILENRIGTVQQSVAVVAKLVDMNLNQSDDPKHFLQRNPDIRYTLDAPSDLNRVKALTMSEIMCLLQRAGEPFNQIIRVKHSGQELRFTSKSESAEIRIRAEAWQISTHLGLSVNCGVIPKPYFVCADNVSNELFPKPRDLKDEWSEENQVDINNAFWARKNLILVLFELEHAKKLISDGIFFGDTHFSHVRPFELQSVPKFCYKCYKPNHLRKECQARDFRCGRCAGMHDTQGCDNPAIRCPNCGKEHEAWFPQCSNRQVQSMRALCKEWESQGPSWATMSPREELNGWLKQMTSPSPGPSQSQPVEPKTAPKKGKKKAKASADAPKDQDRRVTRSATAKAAASSTESGDRGQTEGEQRVGKPKGRKNKNSKS
;
A
#
# COMPACT_ATOMS: atom_id res chain seq x y z
N MET A 1 -65.53 -17.15 23.38
CA MET A 1 -66.40 -16.77 22.26
C MET A 1 -67.32 -15.64 22.70
N PRO A 2 -66.95 -14.35 22.57
CA PRO A 2 -67.87 -13.26 22.90
C PRO A 2 -68.82 -13.01 21.73
N ARG A 3 -70.12 -12.95 22.04
CA ARG A 3 -71.23 -12.65 21.12
C ARG A 3 -71.08 -11.24 20.58
N LYS A 4 -70.98 -11.10 19.25
CA LYS A 4 -71.06 -9.81 18.52
C LYS A 4 -72.48 -9.25 18.66
N ALA A 5 -72.61 -8.09 19.29
CA ALA A 5 -73.83 -7.31 19.30
C ALA A 5 -74.08 -6.73 17.90
N ALA A 6 -75.30 -6.89 17.41
CA ALA A 6 -75.76 -6.37 16.13
C ALA A 6 -75.86 -4.84 16.18
N GLN A 7 -75.21 -4.15 15.24
CA GLN A 7 -75.36 -2.71 15.04
C GLN A 7 -76.70 -2.41 14.33
N PRO A 8 -77.39 -1.32 14.69
CA PRO A 8 -78.60 -0.89 14.01
C PRO A 8 -78.28 -0.45 12.56
N PRO A 9 -79.23 -0.62 11.62
CA PRO A 9 -79.03 -0.21 10.25
C PRO A 9 -78.84 1.32 10.17
N PRO A 10 -77.93 1.81 9.31
CA PRO A 10 -77.74 3.23 9.10
C PRO A 10 -78.99 3.86 8.46
N PRO A 11 -79.27 5.14 8.74
CA PRO A 11 -80.39 5.85 8.14
C PRO A 11 -80.23 5.91 6.61
N SER A 12 -81.32 5.62 5.91
CA SER A 12 -81.42 5.72 4.45
C SER A 12 -81.29 7.19 4.04
N ILE A 13 -80.09 7.58 3.61
CA ILE A 13 -79.81 8.91 3.06
C ILE A 13 -80.37 8.91 1.64
N VAL A 14 -81.44 9.69 1.44
CA VAL A 14 -82.01 10.01 0.13
C VAL A 14 -80.92 10.69 -0.71
N ALA A 15 -80.59 10.08 -1.85
CA ALA A 15 -79.60 10.61 -2.78
C ALA A 15 -80.11 11.94 -3.35
N PRO A 16 -79.32 13.03 -3.31
CA PRO A 16 -79.63 14.22 -4.06
C PRO A 16 -79.48 13.91 -5.55
N GLU A 17 -80.60 13.94 -6.26
CA GLU A 17 -80.65 13.86 -7.72
C GLU A 17 -80.04 15.13 -8.35
N GLU A 18 -79.12 14.90 -9.28
CA GLU A 18 -78.82 15.74 -10.44
C GLU A 18 -78.43 17.22 -10.27
N GLU A 19 -77.29 17.48 -9.61
CA GLU A 19 -76.43 18.64 -9.95
C GLU A 19 -74.97 18.22 -10.25
N GLY A 20 -74.77 16.99 -10.76
CA GLY A 20 -73.44 16.42 -11.01
C GLY A 20 -72.79 16.80 -12.35
N GLY A 21 -73.51 17.43 -13.28
CA GLY A 21 -73.03 17.58 -14.67
C GLY A 21 -71.82 18.51 -14.82
N LEU A 22 -71.83 19.66 -14.17
CA LEU A 22 -70.79 20.68 -14.37
C LEU A 22 -69.51 20.35 -13.60
N ALA A 23 -69.63 19.85 -12.36
CA ALA A 23 -68.47 19.44 -11.55
C ALA A 23 -67.71 18.29 -12.21
N THR A 24 -68.42 17.33 -12.82
CA THR A 24 -67.81 16.20 -13.52
C THR A 24 -67.08 16.64 -14.80
N GLN A 25 -67.66 17.57 -15.58
CA GLN A 25 -67.00 18.12 -16.77
C GLN A 25 -65.74 18.94 -16.44
N VAL A 26 -65.77 19.71 -15.34
CA VAL A 26 -64.59 20.46 -14.89
C VAL A 26 -63.49 19.51 -14.40
N ALA A 27 -63.85 18.47 -13.64
CA ALA A 27 -62.91 17.45 -13.19
C ALA A 27 -62.26 16.70 -14.37
N GLU A 28 -63.04 16.34 -15.39
CA GLU A 28 -62.52 15.64 -16.59
C GLU A 28 -61.58 16.54 -17.40
N LYS A 29 -61.90 17.83 -17.52
CA LYS A 29 -61.05 18.81 -18.21
C LYS A 29 -59.73 19.06 -17.47
N VAL A 30 -59.75 19.06 -16.14
CA VAL A 30 -58.53 19.17 -15.30
C VAL A 30 -57.69 17.89 -15.40
N LEU A 31 -58.31 16.71 -15.40
CA LEU A 31 -57.58 15.44 -15.58
C LEU A 31 -56.88 15.38 -16.94
N LYS A 32 -57.59 15.74 -18.03
CA LYS A 32 -57.03 15.78 -19.38
C LYS A 32 -55.90 16.81 -19.54
N SER A 33 -55.91 17.91 -18.78
CA SER A 33 -54.82 18.89 -18.83
C SER A 33 -53.60 18.49 -18.01
N LEU A 34 -53.76 17.62 -17.01
CA LEU A 34 -52.67 17.10 -16.17
C LEU A 34 -51.94 15.89 -16.79
N GLU A 35 -52.61 15.12 -17.64
CA GLU A 35 -52.06 13.94 -18.33
C GLU A 35 -50.70 14.21 -19.02
N PRO A 36 -50.54 15.23 -19.90
CA PRO A 36 -49.25 15.50 -20.54
C PRO A 36 -48.16 15.95 -19.54
N ILE A 37 -48.53 16.55 -18.41
CA ILE A 37 -47.58 16.96 -17.37
C ILE A 37 -47.07 15.73 -16.62
N LEU A 38 -47.95 14.76 -16.34
CA LEU A 38 -47.59 13.50 -15.72
C LEU A 38 -46.73 12.65 -16.65
N GLU A 39 -47.07 12.54 -17.93
CA GLU A 39 -46.27 11.81 -18.92
C GLU A 39 -44.85 12.39 -19.06
N ASN A 40 -44.71 13.71 -19.10
CA ASN A 40 -43.41 14.37 -19.16
C ASN A 40 -42.57 14.08 -17.89
N ARG A 41 -43.19 14.15 -16.71
CA ARG A 41 -42.52 13.82 -15.45
C ARG A 41 -42.10 12.35 -15.40
N ILE A 42 -42.94 11.42 -15.87
CA ILE A 42 -42.61 10.00 -15.96
C ILE A 42 -41.41 9.80 -16.88
N GLY A 43 -41.38 10.43 -18.06
CA GLY A 43 -40.25 10.36 -18.99
C GLY A 43 -38.95 10.88 -18.37
N THR A 44 -39.01 12.00 -17.64
CA THR A 44 -37.84 12.59 -16.95
C THR A 44 -37.30 11.65 -15.86
N VAL A 45 -38.20 11.01 -15.09
CA VAL A 45 -37.81 10.02 -14.07
C VAL A 45 -37.21 8.78 -14.73
N GLN A 46 -37.80 8.27 -15.81
CA GLN A 46 -37.27 7.12 -16.56
C GLN A 46 -35.87 7.40 -17.13
N GLN A 47 -35.64 8.59 -17.68
CA GLN A 47 -34.33 9.00 -18.18
C GLN A 47 -33.30 9.09 -17.03
N SER A 48 -33.70 9.63 -15.88
CA SER A 48 -32.84 9.70 -14.70
C SER A 48 -32.50 8.30 -14.16
N VAL A 49 -33.48 7.39 -14.11
CA VAL A 49 -33.29 5.99 -13.72
C VAL A 49 -32.35 5.28 -14.71
N ALA A 50 -32.48 5.51 -16.01
CA ALA A 50 -31.59 4.94 -17.02
C ALA A 50 -30.14 5.44 -16.87
N VAL A 51 -29.94 6.73 -16.57
CA VAL A 51 -28.60 7.28 -16.27
C VAL A 51 -28.02 6.66 -15.01
N VAL A 52 -28.80 6.54 -13.94
CA VAL A 52 -28.35 5.89 -12.69
C VAL A 52 -28.05 4.42 -12.93
N ALA A 53 -28.88 3.68 -13.66
CA ALA A 53 -28.64 2.29 -14.01
C ALA A 53 -27.34 2.14 -14.83
N LYS A 54 -27.12 3.01 -15.81
CA LYS A 54 -25.88 3.02 -16.61
C LYS A 54 -24.66 3.38 -15.75
N LEU A 55 -24.77 4.31 -14.81
CA LEU A 55 -23.70 4.64 -13.87
C LEU A 55 -23.44 3.48 -12.89
N VAL A 56 -24.48 2.80 -12.42
CA VAL A 56 -24.36 1.61 -11.57
C VAL A 56 -23.71 0.48 -12.36
N ASP A 57 -24.11 0.20 -13.59
CA ASP A 57 -23.47 -0.79 -14.45
C ASP A 57 -22.03 -0.41 -14.79
N MET A 58 -21.76 0.86 -15.08
CA MET A 58 -20.39 1.33 -15.28
C MET A 58 -19.56 1.16 -14.00
N ASN A 59 -20.10 1.41 -12.82
CA ASN A 59 -19.34 1.31 -11.57
C ASN A 59 -19.18 -0.15 -11.10
N LEU A 60 -20.20 -1.00 -11.32
CA LEU A 60 -20.13 -2.44 -11.07
C LEU A 60 -19.18 -3.12 -12.06
N ASN A 61 -19.17 -2.73 -13.34
CA ASN A 61 -18.30 -3.32 -14.36
C ASN A 61 -16.90 -2.68 -14.44
N GLN A 62 -16.71 -1.40 -14.06
CA GLN A 62 -15.38 -0.81 -13.87
C GLN A 62 -14.63 -1.46 -12.70
N SER A 63 -15.35 -2.08 -11.76
CA SER A 63 -14.71 -2.86 -10.70
C SER A 63 -14.10 -4.18 -11.19
N ASP A 64 -14.44 -4.63 -12.41
CA ASP A 64 -14.09 -5.95 -12.93
C ASP A 64 -13.08 -5.93 -14.08
N ASP A 65 -12.68 -4.77 -14.64
CA ASP A 65 -11.54 -4.74 -15.56
C ASP A 65 -10.23 -4.88 -14.76
N PRO A 66 -9.57 -6.05 -14.78
CA PRO A 66 -8.39 -6.30 -13.97
C PRO A 66 -7.23 -5.37 -14.36
N LYS A 67 -7.28 -4.78 -15.56
CA LYS A 67 -6.20 -3.94 -16.09
C LYS A 67 -6.10 -2.58 -15.39
N HIS A 68 -7.22 -2.02 -14.93
CA HIS A 68 -7.18 -0.75 -14.17
C HIS A 68 -6.52 -0.89 -12.80
N PHE A 69 -6.43 -2.11 -12.26
CA PHE A 69 -5.68 -2.38 -11.03
C PHE A 69 -4.16 -2.45 -11.24
N LEU A 70 -3.69 -2.59 -12.49
CA LEU A 70 -2.27 -2.78 -12.80
C LEU A 70 -1.48 -1.48 -12.78
N GLN A 71 -2.06 -0.36 -13.24
CA GLN A 71 -1.37 0.94 -13.14
C GLN A 71 -1.65 1.59 -11.79
N ARG A 72 -0.90 1.18 -10.76
CA ARG A 72 -0.83 1.96 -9.54
C ARG A 72 0.10 3.14 -9.74
N ASN A 73 -0.48 4.33 -9.62
CA ASN A 73 0.28 5.53 -9.39
C ASN A 73 1.23 5.31 -8.19
N PRO A 74 2.50 5.73 -8.30
CA PRO A 74 3.47 5.51 -7.23
C PRO A 74 3.05 6.21 -5.93
N ASP A 75 3.26 5.50 -4.81
CA ASP A 75 2.94 6.00 -3.48
C ASP A 75 4.25 6.30 -2.72
N ILE A 76 4.39 7.56 -2.29
CA ILE A 76 5.47 8.05 -1.43
C ILE A 76 4.94 8.08 -0.01
N ARG A 77 5.68 7.46 0.91
CA ARG A 77 5.37 7.50 2.35
C ARG A 77 6.30 8.49 3.03
N TYR A 78 5.75 9.27 3.95
CA TYR A 78 6.44 10.32 4.67
C TYR A 78 6.11 10.23 6.16
N THR A 79 7.12 10.04 6.99
CA THR A 79 6.98 9.87 8.43
C THR A 79 6.94 11.23 9.12
N LEU A 80 6.05 11.36 10.10
CA LEU A 80 5.96 12.47 11.03
C LEU A 80 6.73 12.11 12.31
N ASP A 81 7.66 12.96 12.71
CA ASP A 81 8.57 12.67 13.83
C ASP A 81 7.90 12.88 15.20
N ALA A 82 7.23 14.03 15.39
CA ALA A 82 6.68 14.41 16.68
C ALA A 82 5.14 14.40 16.72
N PRO A 83 4.52 14.26 17.90
CA PRO A 83 3.07 14.43 18.07
C PRO A 83 2.56 15.82 17.62
N SER A 84 3.40 16.85 17.72
CA SER A 84 3.09 18.20 17.22
C SER A 84 2.91 18.23 15.71
N ASP A 85 3.72 17.48 14.95
CA ASP A 85 3.60 17.35 13.49
C ASP A 85 2.29 16.65 13.12
N LEU A 86 1.92 15.61 13.87
CA LEU A 86 0.63 14.95 13.69
C LEU A 86 -0.55 15.90 13.97
N ASN A 87 -0.47 16.67 15.04
CA ASN A 87 -1.51 17.65 15.37
C ASN A 87 -1.60 18.74 14.29
N ARG A 88 -0.47 19.18 13.76
CA ARG A 88 -0.40 20.12 12.64
C ARG A 88 -1.05 19.55 11.39
N VAL A 89 -0.72 18.32 11.01
CA VAL A 89 -1.35 17.63 9.87
C VAL A 89 -2.84 17.43 10.07
N LYS A 90 -3.29 17.10 11.29
CA LYS A 90 -4.73 16.96 11.60
C LYS A 90 -5.48 18.29 11.59
N ALA A 91 -4.80 19.40 11.90
CA ALA A 91 -5.38 20.73 11.83
C ALA A 91 -5.54 21.23 10.38
N LEU A 92 -4.82 20.64 9.43
CA LEU A 92 -4.96 20.91 8.00
C LEU A 92 -5.92 19.90 7.36
N THR A 93 -6.84 20.40 6.55
CA THR A 93 -7.61 19.55 5.63
C THR A 93 -6.68 18.99 4.54
N MET A 94 -7.03 17.83 3.98
CA MET A 94 -6.24 17.24 2.89
C MET A 94 -6.14 18.17 1.67
N SER A 95 -7.18 18.97 1.42
CA SER A 95 -7.21 19.99 0.37
C SER A 95 -6.24 21.14 0.64
N GLU A 96 -6.09 21.58 1.90
CA GLU A 96 -5.10 22.59 2.28
C GLU A 96 -3.67 22.07 2.11
N ILE A 97 -3.40 20.83 2.53
CA ILE A 97 -2.08 20.20 2.31
C ILE A 97 -1.77 20.14 0.81
N MET A 98 -2.72 19.69 -0.01
CA MET A 98 -2.57 19.66 -1.47
C MET A 98 -2.32 21.06 -2.05
N CYS A 99 -3.06 22.08 -1.62
CA CYS A 99 -2.91 23.46 -2.08
C CYS A 99 -1.52 24.02 -1.73
N LEU A 100 -1.05 23.80 -0.49
CA LEU A 100 0.28 24.22 -0.05
C LEU A 100 1.39 23.59 -0.91
N LEU A 101 1.29 22.28 -1.18
CA LEU A 101 2.25 21.55 -2.01
C LEU A 101 2.17 21.97 -3.48
N GLN A 102 0.98 22.18 -4.03
CA GLN A 102 0.82 22.65 -5.41
C GLN A 102 1.37 24.07 -5.60
N ARG A 103 1.20 24.95 -4.60
CA ARG A 103 1.75 26.31 -4.61
C ARG A 103 3.28 26.33 -4.52
N ALA A 104 3.89 25.30 -3.93
CA ALA A 104 5.34 25.12 -3.96
C ALA A 104 5.88 24.83 -5.38
N GLY A 105 5.02 24.43 -6.32
CA GLY A 105 5.38 24.19 -7.70
C GLY A 105 5.93 22.79 -7.95
N GLU A 106 6.76 22.65 -8.96
CA GLU A 106 7.44 21.40 -9.31
C GLU A 106 8.50 21.04 -8.24
N PRO A 107 8.62 19.78 -7.80
CA PRO A 107 7.89 18.59 -8.29
C PRO A 107 6.54 18.31 -7.60
N PHE A 108 6.17 19.08 -6.58
CA PHE A 108 5.04 18.78 -5.70
C PHE A 108 3.65 18.94 -6.35
N ASN A 109 3.53 19.76 -7.39
CA ASN A 109 2.33 19.86 -8.24
C ASN A 109 2.01 18.56 -9.03
N GLN A 110 2.91 17.58 -9.02
CA GLN A 110 2.70 16.23 -9.57
C GLN A 110 2.03 15.28 -8.57
N ILE A 111 1.76 15.71 -7.33
CA ILE A 111 0.98 14.95 -6.35
C ILE A 111 -0.51 15.08 -6.71
N ILE A 112 -1.19 13.94 -6.83
CA ILE A 112 -2.63 13.86 -7.15
C ILE A 112 -3.50 13.48 -5.95
N ARG A 113 -2.91 12.88 -4.92
CA ARG A 113 -3.64 12.48 -3.73
C ARG A 113 -2.75 12.55 -2.51
N VAL A 114 -3.31 13.04 -1.40
CA VAL A 114 -2.74 12.94 -0.05
C VAL A 114 -3.66 12.10 0.81
N LYS A 115 -3.08 11.22 1.63
CA LYS A 115 -3.76 10.52 2.72
C LYS A 115 -2.90 10.62 3.98
N HIS A 116 -3.54 10.57 5.15
CA HIS A 116 -2.81 10.40 6.41
C HIS A 116 -3.31 9.14 7.13
N SER A 117 -2.42 8.48 7.87
CA SER A 117 -2.75 7.32 8.70
C SER A 117 -1.75 7.23 9.86
N GLY A 118 -2.19 7.59 11.07
CA GLY A 118 -1.28 7.63 12.23
C GLY A 118 -0.17 8.67 12.02
N GLN A 119 1.08 8.26 12.18
CA GLN A 119 2.27 9.11 11.99
C GLN A 119 2.79 9.13 10.54
N GLU A 120 2.01 8.65 9.56
CA GLU A 120 2.42 8.62 8.16
C GLU A 120 1.51 9.52 7.31
N LEU A 121 2.13 10.32 6.46
CA LEU A 121 1.54 10.92 5.26
C LEU A 121 1.85 10.04 4.05
N ARG A 122 0.89 9.93 3.14
CA ARG A 122 1.05 9.21 1.88
C ARG A 122 0.67 10.12 0.71
N PHE A 123 1.61 10.30 -0.19
CA PHE A 123 1.45 11.07 -1.42
C PHE A 123 1.40 10.12 -2.61
N THR A 124 0.38 10.25 -3.46
CA THR A 124 0.31 9.52 -4.73
C THR A 124 0.76 10.45 -5.85
N SER A 125 1.79 10.09 -6.62
CA SER A 125 2.31 10.89 -7.74
C SER A 125 1.64 10.51 -9.07
N LYS A 126 1.69 11.40 -10.07
CA LYS A 126 1.18 11.11 -11.42
C LYS A 126 1.98 10.06 -12.20
N SER A 127 3.27 9.91 -11.86
CA SER A 127 4.19 9.03 -12.59
C SER A 127 5.39 8.64 -11.71
N GLU A 128 6.14 7.63 -12.14
CA GLU A 128 7.38 7.18 -11.49
C GLU A 128 8.48 8.25 -11.54
N SER A 129 8.62 8.96 -12.67
CA SER A 129 9.55 10.09 -12.77
C SER A 129 9.19 11.22 -11.79
N ALA A 130 7.90 11.49 -11.58
CA ALA A 130 7.46 12.43 -10.55
C ALA A 130 7.77 11.91 -9.13
N GLU A 131 7.61 10.60 -8.89
CA GLU A 131 7.96 9.97 -7.60
C GLU A 131 9.42 10.24 -7.24
N ILE A 132 10.34 9.94 -8.18
CA ILE A 132 11.79 10.11 -7.99
C ILE A 132 12.13 11.55 -7.64
N ARG A 133 11.57 12.52 -8.37
CA ARG A 133 11.81 13.95 -8.13
C ARG A 133 11.25 14.42 -6.79
N ILE A 134 10.03 14.02 -6.44
CA ILE A 134 9.43 14.37 -5.14
C ILE A 134 10.29 13.78 -4.01
N ARG A 135 10.79 12.56 -4.13
CA ARG A 135 11.68 11.95 -3.12
C ARG A 135 12.99 12.72 -2.97
N ALA A 136 13.61 13.14 -4.07
CA ALA A 136 14.85 13.92 -4.05
C ALA A 136 14.69 15.27 -3.34
N GLU A 137 13.51 15.89 -3.44
CA GLU A 137 13.22 17.20 -2.84
C GLU A 137 12.36 17.11 -1.57
N ALA A 138 12.15 15.91 -1.02
CA ALA A 138 11.14 15.71 0.01
C ALA A 138 11.42 16.41 1.35
N TRP A 139 12.65 16.86 1.57
CA TRP A 139 12.99 17.71 2.71
C TRP A 139 12.18 19.03 2.70
N GLN A 140 11.83 19.55 1.51
CA GLN A 140 11.02 20.77 1.36
C GLN A 140 9.56 20.57 1.83
N ILE A 141 9.06 19.33 1.87
CA ILE A 141 7.70 19.03 2.35
C ILE A 141 7.55 19.52 3.80
N SER A 142 8.55 19.30 4.65
CA SER A 142 8.53 19.80 6.02
C SER A 142 8.45 21.32 6.07
N THR A 143 9.24 22.01 5.25
CA THR A 143 9.22 23.47 5.14
C THR A 143 7.85 24.00 4.72
N HIS A 144 7.24 23.41 3.69
CA HIS A 144 5.96 23.88 3.16
C HIS A 144 4.77 23.60 4.08
N LEU A 145 4.83 22.53 4.86
CA LEU A 145 3.77 22.14 5.79
C LEU A 145 3.99 22.68 7.22
N GLY A 146 5.17 23.23 7.50
CA GLY A 146 5.57 23.68 8.84
C GLY A 146 5.71 22.51 9.80
N LEU A 147 6.40 21.45 9.36
CA LEU A 147 6.70 20.26 10.14
C LEU A 147 8.15 20.28 10.63
N SER A 148 8.44 19.46 11.63
CA SER A 148 9.78 19.27 12.18
C SER A 148 10.76 18.74 11.12
N VAL A 149 12.02 19.16 11.19
CA VAL A 149 13.10 18.78 10.24
C VAL A 149 13.42 17.28 10.24
N ASN A 150 13.03 16.56 11.28
CA ASN A 150 13.20 15.11 11.39
C ASN A 150 12.13 14.32 10.62
N CYS A 151 11.06 14.97 10.15
CA CYS A 151 10.11 14.32 9.27
C CYS A 151 10.80 14.00 7.93
N GLY A 152 10.47 12.85 7.35
CA GLY A 152 11.25 12.37 6.21
C GLY A 152 10.52 11.33 5.38
N VAL A 153 11.02 11.11 4.17
CA VAL A 153 10.51 10.07 3.29
C VAL A 153 10.92 8.71 3.82
N ILE A 154 9.96 7.79 3.89
CA ILE A 154 10.24 6.38 4.11
C ILE A 154 10.86 5.82 2.82
N PRO A 155 12.04 5.18 2.90
CA PRO A 155 12.69 4.58 1.74
C PRO A 155 11.77 3.64 0.95
N LYS A 156 11.95 3.62 -0.38
CA LYS A 156 11.24 2.70 -1.27
C LYS A 156 11.85 1.30 -1.07
N PRO A 157 11.07 0.27 -0.71
CA PRO A 157 11.60 -1.08 -0.60
C PRO A 157 11.80 -1.71 -1.99
N TYR A 158 12.94 -2.37 -2.16
CA TYR A 158 13.30 -3.22 -3.27
C TYR A 158 13.25 -4.67 -2.80
N PHE A 159 12.41 -5.49 -3.42
CA PHE A 159 12.21 -6.87 -3.04
C PHE A 159 12.94 -7.79 -4.01
N VAL A 160 13.76 -8.68 -3.46
CA VAL A 160 14.42 -9.74 -4.24
C VAL A 160 14.12 -11.10 -3.63
N CYS A 161 14.18 -12.13 -4.45
CA CYS A 161 13.88 -13.51 -4.07
C CYS A 161 15.12 -14.37 -4.26
N ALA A 162 15.52 -15.10 -3.23
CA ALA A 162 16.56 -16.12 -3.32
C ALA A 162 15.93 -17.47 -3.70
N ASP A 163 16.42 -18.06 -4.79
CA ASP A 163 15.87 -19.29 -5.35
C ASP A 163 16.46 -20.54 -4.67
N ASN A 164 15.67 -21.61 -4.62
CA ASN A 164 16.06 -22.93 -4.07
C ASN A 164 16.50 -22.91 -2.59
N VAL A 165 16.08 -21.91 -1.81
CA VAL A 165 16.32 -21.88 -0.37
C VAL A 165 15.14 -22.53 0.37
N SER A 166 15.42 -23.49 1.24
CA SER A 166 14.39 -24.14 2.07
C SER A 166 14.17 -23.39 3.39
N ASN A 167 12.92 -23.30 3.83
CA ASN A 167 12.55 -22.77 5.16
C ASN A 167 13.12 -23.62 6.31
N GLU A 168 13.51 -24.86 6.05
CA GLU A 168 14.16 -25.72 7.04
C GLU A 168 15.58 -25.24 7.39
N LEU A 169 16.30 -24.68 6.41
CA LEU A 169 17.65 -24.13 6.61
C LEU A 169 17.58 -22.85 7.45
N PHE A 170 16.62 -21.98 7.15
CA PHE A 170 16.52 -20.66 7.77
C PHE A 170 15.09 -20.38 8.26
N PRO A 171 14.65 -20.99 9.37
CA PRO A 171 13.27 -20.85 9.85
C PRO A 171 12.92 -19.42 10.29
N LYS A 172 13.92 -18.62 10.67
CA LYS A 172 13.78 -17.23 11.11
C LYS A 172 14.73 -16.31 10.34
N PRO A 173 14.47 -16.07 9.04
CA PRO A 173 15.40 -15.32 8.19
C PRO A 173 15.60 -13.87 8.66
N ARG A 174 14.63 -13.30 9.38
CA ARG A 174 14.75 -11.96 9.97
C ARG A 174 15.91 -11.86 10.96
N ASP A 175 16.18 -12.92 11.71
CA ASP A 175 17.20 -12.91 12.76
C ASP A 175 18.62 -13.04 12.18
N LEU A 176 18.74 -13.45 10.91
CA LEU A 176 20.00 -13.68 10.18
C LEU A 176 20.33 -12.56 9.19
N LYS A 177 19.44 -11.59 9.00
CA LYS A 177 19.58 -10.57 7.94
C LYS A 177 20.86 -9.72 8.09
N ASP A 178 21.31 -9.48 9.32
CA ASP A 178 22.48 -8.62 9.60
C ASP A 178 23.78 -9.37 9.27
N GLU A 179 23.85 -10.68 9.57
CA GLU A 179 24.96 -11.56 9.17
C GLU A 179 25.06 -11.63 7.63
N TRP A 180 23.93 -11.88 6.95
CA TRP A 180 23.89 -11.91 5.50
C TRP A 180 24.21 -10.55 4.86
N SER A 181 23.90 -9.45 5.54
CA SER A 181 24.25 -8.09 5.10
C SER A 181 25.76 -7.89 5.10
N GLU A 182 26.44 -8.27 6.19
CA GLU A 182 27.89 -8.16 6.32
C GLU A 182 28.61 -9.04 5.29
N GLU A 183 28.22 -10.30 5.17
CA GLU A 183 28.83 -11.29 4.27
C GLU A 183 28.75 -10.87 2.80
N ASN A 184 27.59 -10.34 2.38
CA ASN A 184 27.35 -9.94 1.00
C ASN A 184 27.69 -8.47 0.74
N GLN A 185 28.14 -7.73 1.76
CA GLN A 185 28.41 -6.29 1.72
C GLN A 185 27.24 -5.52 1.07
N VAL A 186 26.04 -5.70 1.63
CA VAL A 186 24.79 -5.02 1.26
C VAL A 186 23.99 -4.73 2.54
N ASP A 187 23.08 -3.75 2.52
CA ASP A 187 22.14 -3.53 3.63
C ASP A 187 20.80 -4.26 3.39
N ILE A 188 20.59 -5.38 4.08
CA ILE A 188 19.32 -6.11 4.08
C ILE A 188 18.45 -5.61 5.25
N ASN A 189 17.48 -4.76 4.92
CA ASN A 189 16.61 -4.15 5.92
C ASN A 189 15.62 -5.16 6.54
N ASN A 190 15.19 -6.18 5.78
CA ASN A 190 14.30 -7.23 6.29
C ASN A 190 14.40 -8.52 5.46
N ALA A 191 14.05 -9.66 6.06
CA ALA A 191 13.98 -10.94 5.38
C ALA A 191 12.80 -11.76 5.91
N PHE A 192 12.04 -12.40 5.01
CA PHE A 192 10.88 -13.21 5.37
C PHE A 192 10.50 -14.23 4.31
N TRP A 193 9.76 -15.27 4.71
CA TRP A 193 9.24 -16.28 3.79
C TRP A 193 7.90 -15.88 3.19
N ALA A 194 7.77 -16.04 1.87
CA ALA A 194 6.50 -15.96 1.15
C ALA A 194 6.38 -17.14 0.18
N ARG A 195 5.44 -18.07 0.44
CA ARG A 195 5.18 -19.23 -0.44
C ARG A 195 6.41 -20.09 -0.75
N LYS A 196 7.23 -20.37 0.27
CA LYS A 196 8.51 -21.10 0.14
C LYS A 196 9.61 -20.33 -0.62
N ASN A 197 9.39 -19.05 -0.93
CA ASN A 197 10.43 -18.16 -1.42
C ASN A 197 10.98 -17.34 -0.27
N LEU A 198 12.31 -17.24 -0.18
CA LEU A 198 12.98 -16.35 0.75
C LEU A 198 13.03 -14.96 0.11
N ILE A 199 12.30 -14.01 0.69
CA ILE A 199 12.22 -12.64 0.20
C ILE A 199 13.10 -11.75 1.07
N LEU A 200 13.99 -11.01 0.42
CA LEU A 200 14.86 -10.02 1.02
C LEU A 200 14.36 -8.62 0.63
N VAL A 201 14.40 -7.70 1.58
CA VAL A 201 13.96 -6.32 1.43
C VAL A 201 15.16 -5.41 1.62
N LEU A 202 15.45 -4.61 0.61
CA LEU A 202 16.52 -3.63 0.60
C LEU A 202 15.93 -2.23 0.39
N PHE A 203 16.57 -1.19 0.90
CA PHE A 203 16.18 0.20 0.72
C PHE A 203 17.07 0.95 -0.27
N GLU A 204 18.18 0.33 -0.68
CA GLU A 204 19.08 0.85 -1.71
C GLU A 204 18.99 0.01 -2.98
N LEU A 205 18.76 0.69 -4.11
CA LEU A 205 18.64 0.05 -5.42
C LEU A 205 19.94 -0.66 -5.82
N GLU A 206 21.09 -0.07 -5.51
CA GLU A 206 22.40 -0.62 -5.86
C GLU A 206 22.67 -1.94 -5.12
N HIS A 207 22.28 -2.06 -3.86
CA HIS A 207 22.37 -3.32 -3.12
C HIS A 207 21.47 -4.41 -3.73
N ALA A 208 20.25 -4.06 -4.16
CA ALA A 208 19.36 -5.02 -4.81
C ALA A 208 19.93 -5.49 -6.16
N LYS A 209 20.46 -4.57 -6.97
CA LYS A 209 21.13 -4.86 -8.25
C LYS A 209 22.36 -5.75 -8.05
N LYS A 210 23.16 -5.47 -7.01
CA LYS A 210 24.32 -6.28 -6.63
C LYS A 210 23.92 -7.72 -6.32
N LEU A 211 22.92 -7.94 -5.45
CA LEU A 211 22.46 -9.29 -5.13
C LEU A 211 21.95 -10.04 -6.37
N ILE A 212 21.27 -9.37 -7.30
CA ILE A 212 20.82 -10.00 -8.56
C ILE A 212 21.99 -10.41 -9.45
N SER A 213 23.03 -9.56 -9.54
CA SER A 213 24.23 -9.83 -10.34
C SER A 213 25.07 -10.95 -9.75
N ASP A 214 25.35 -10.85 -8.46
CA ASP A 214 26.38 -11.66 -7.80
C ASP A 214 25.79 -12.90 -7.14
N GLY A 215 24.47 -12.93 -6.91
CA GLY A 215 23.80 -13.90 -6.06
C GLY A 215 23.86 -13.50 -4.58
N ILE A 216 23.55 -14.45 -3.71
CA ILE A 216 23.65 -14.28 -2.26
C ILE A 216 24.29 -15.50 -1.62
N PHE A 217 25.16 -15.26 -0.64
CA PHE A 217 25.70 -16.25 0.27
C PHE A 217 24.94 -16.22 1.61
N PHE A 218 24.64 -17.40 2.14
CA PHE A 218 24.02 -17.61 3.44
C PHE A 218 24.98 -18.39 4.32
N GLY A 219 25.92 -17.68 4.93
CA GLY A 219 27.11 -18.28 5.53
C GLY A 219 28.04 -18.89 4.47
N ASP A 220 29.15 -19.46 4.94
CA ASP A 220 30.27 -19.90 4.09
C ASP A 220 29.93 -20.99 3.05
N THR A 221 28.75 -21.64 3.15
CA THR A 221 28.45 -22.87 2.39
C THR A 221 27.26 -22.79 1.45
N HIS A 222 26.37 -21.80 1.60
CA HIS A 222 25.11 -21.79 0.87
C HIS A 222 25.00 -20.60 -0.08
N PHE A 223 25.26 -20.85 -1.36
CA PHE A 223 25.03 -19.89 -2.43
C PHE A 223 23.64 -20.06 -3.06
N SER A 224 22.98 -18.95 -3.38
CA SER A 224 21.70 -18.93 -4.08
C SER A 224 21.66 -17.84 -5.14
N HIS A 225 21.00 -18.14 -6.26
CA HIS A 225 20.66 -17.13 -7.27
C HIS A 225 19.55 -16.22 -6.76
N VAL A 226 19.68 -14.94 -7.06
CA VAL A 226 18.71 -13.92 -6.66
C VAL A 226 18.06 -13.32 -7.90
N ARG A 227 16.74 -13.10 -7.83
CA ARG A 227 15.98 -12.44 -8.89
C ARG A 227 15.10 -11.31 -8.32
N PRO A 228 14.74 -10.32 -9.14
CA PRO A 228 13.73 -9.34 -8.77
C PRO A 228 12.42 -10.01 -8.34
N PHE A 229 11.76 -9.45 -7.33
CA PHE A 229 10.52 -10.00 -6.82
C PHE A 229 9.43 -8.94 -6.77
N GLU A 230 8.31 -9.21 -7.45
CA GLU A 230 7.12 -8.36 -7.37
C GLU A 230 6.22 -8.85 -6.24
N LEU A 231 6.07 -8.08 -5.16
CA LEU A 231 5.26 -8.49 -4.01
C LEU A 231 3.79 -8.71 -4.40
N GLN A 232 3.29 -8.00 -5.41
CA GLN A 232 1.93 -8.17 -5.93
C GLN A 232 1.72 -9.50 -6.67
N SER A 233 2.80 -10.20 -7.05
CA SER A 233 2.74 -11.56 -7.58
C SER A 233 2.38 -12.62 -6.52
N VAL A 234 2.27 -12.23 -5.24
CA VAL A 234 1.86 -13.13 -4.15
C VAL A 234 0.37 -12.99 -3.89
N PRO A 235 -0.46 -14.01 -4.22
CA PRO A 235 -1.88 -13.92 -3.96
C PRO A 235 -2.21 -13.73 -2.48
N LYS A 236 -2.96 -12.65 -2.25
CA LYS A 236 -3.35 -12.10 -0.96
C LYS A 236 -4.65 -12.75 -0.47
N PHE A 237 -4.51 -13.67 0.48
CA PHE A 237 -5.65 -14.28 1.18
C PHE A 237 -5.80 -13.70 2.58
N CYS A 238 -7.04 -13.50 3.01
CA CYS A 238 -7.33 -13.12 4.38
C CYS A 238 -7.16 -14.32 5.31
N TYR A 239 -6.24 -14.28 6.27
CA TYR A 239 -6.08 -15.37 7.26
C TYR A 239 -7.24 -15.52 8.27
N LYS A 240 -8.28 -14.66 8.20
CA LYS A 240 -9.49 -14.82 9.02
C LYS A 240 -10.60 -15.55 8.28
N CYS A 241 -10.86 -15.18 7.02
CA CYS A 241 -12.00 -15.72 6.25
C CYS A 241 -11.60 -16.47 4.97
N TYR A 242 -10.31 -16.48 4.63
CA TYR A 242 -9.69 -17.09 3.43
C TYR A 242 -10.25 -16.64 2.08
N LYS A 243 -11.04 -15.56 2.05
CA LYS A 243 -11.41 -14.89 0.81
C LYS A 243 -10.20 -14.11 0.26
N PRO A 244 -10.09 -13.98 -1.07
CA PRO A 244 -9.04 -13.20 -1.70
C PRO A 244 -9.20 -11.69 -1.45
N ASN A 245 -8.19 -10.91 -1.86
CA ASN A 245 -8.20 -9.45 -2.01
C ASN A 245 -8.10 -8.59 -0.74
N HIS A 246 -8.16 -9.15 0.47
CA HIS A 246 -7.97 -8.38 1.71
C HIS A 246 -7.11 -9.11 2.75
N LEU A 247 -6.48 -8.36 3.65
CA LEU A 247 -5.71 -8.92 4.77
C LEU A 247 -6.61 -9.10 6.01
N ARG A 248 -6.14 -9.88 6.99
CA ARG A 248 -6.84 -10.07 8.27
C ARG A 248 -7.23 -8.76 8.97
N LYS A 249 -6.37 -7.73 8.90
CA LYS A 249 -6.62 -6.40 9.50
C LYS A 249 -7.77 -5.64 8.83
N GLU A 250 -8.07 -5.96 7.57
CA GLU A 250 -9.13 -5.35 6.76
C GLU A 250 -10.43 -6.18 6.82
N CYS A 251 -10.42 -7.33 7.51
CA CYS A 251 -11.50 -8.29 7.47
C CYS A 251 -12.66 -7.89 8.39
N GLN A 252 -13.85 -7.75 7.81
CA GLN A 252 -15.09 -7.46 8.53
C GLN A 252 -15.87 -8.72 8.96
N ALA A 253 -15.39 -9.91 8.60
CA ALA A 253 -16.02 -11.15 9.04
C ALA A 253 -16.05 -11.22 10.57
N ARG A 254 -17.16 -11.64 11.17
CA ARG A 254 -17.27 -11.79 12.63
C ARG A 254 -16.43 -12.98 13.10
N ASP A 255 -16.65 -14.14 12.49
CA ASP A 255 -16.02 -15.40 12.85
C ASP A 255 -14.84 -15.76 11.96
N PHE A 256 -13.99 -16.67 12.44
CA PHE A 256 -12.96 -17.30 11.64
C PHE A 256 -13.57 -18.36 10.71
N ARG A 257 -12.93 -18.55 9.55
CA ARG A 257 -13.14 -19.70 8.68
C ARG A 257 -11.83 -20.42 8.53
N CYS A 258 -11.84 -21.74 8.66
CA CYS A 258 -10.66 -22.55 8.45
C CYS A 258 -10.35 -22.65 6.95
N GLY A 259 -9.11 -22.37 6.58
CA GLY A 259 -8.62 -22.47 5.20
C GLY A 259 -8.47 -23.91 4.71
N ARG A 260 -8.45 -24.88 5.63
CA ARG A 260 -8.29 -26.31 5.34
C ARG A 260 -9.64 -27.04 5.22
N CYS A 261 -10.57 -26.83 6.16
CA CYS A 261 -11.84 -27.58 6.24
C CYS A 261 -13.12 -26.73 6.14
N ALA A 262 -12.99 -25.40 5.93
CA ALA A 262 -14.10 -24.43 5.90
C ALA A 262 -14.93 -24.27 7.20
N GLY A 263 -14.54 -24.95 8.29
CA GLY A 263 -15.18 -24.85 9.62
C GLY A 263 -15.03 -23.47 10.28
N MET A 264 -15.79 -23.23 11.36
CA MET A 264 -15.79 -21.96 12.11
C MET A 264 -14.69 -21.94 13.20
N HIS A 265 -13.43 -22.01 12.79
CA HIS A 265 -12.26 -21.95 13.68
C HIS A 265 -11.02 -21.43 12.92
N ASP A 266 -9.94 -21.12 13.65
CA ASP A 266 -8.65 -20.74 13.08
C ASP A 266 -7.90 -21.97 12.53
N THR A 267 -7.29 -21.86 11.35
CA THR A 267 -6.64 -22.97 10.64
C THR A 267 -5.47 -23.58 11.42
N GLN A 268 -4.79 -22.80 12.26
CA GLN A 268 -3.67 -23.30 13.06
C GLN A 268 -4.07 -24.39 14.08
N GLY A 269 -5.34 -24.44 14.48
CA GLY A 269 -5.89 -25.47 15.38
C GLY A 269 -6.90 -26.40 14.71
N CYS A 270 -6.77 -26.64 13.40
CA CYS A 270 -7.69 -27.47 12.66
C CYS A 270 -7.35 -28.96 12.77
N ASP A 271 -8.13 -29.70 13.58
CA ASP A 271 -8.00 -31.16 13.73
C ASP A 271 -8.93 -31.95 12.79
N ASN A 272 -9.72 -31.27 11.96
CA ASN A 272 -10.62 -31.95 11.03
C ASN A 272 -9.81 -32.59 9.88
N PRO A 273 -9.88 -33.92 9.69
CA PRO A 273 -9.18 -34.61 8.60
C PRO A 273 -9.77 -34.28 7.21
N ALA A 274 -11.05 -33.88 7.15
CA ALA A 274 -11.69 -33.54 5.90
C ALA A 274 -11.18 -32.19 5.37
N ILE A 275 -10.66 -32.19 4.14
CA ILE A 275 -10.23 -30.98 3.44
C ILE A 275 -11.41 -30.44 2.64
N ARG A 276 -11.73 -29.16 2.84
CA ARG A 276 -12.80 -28.46 2.14
C ARG A 276 -12.48 -26.99 1.98
N CYS A 277 -12.51 -26.50 0.75
CA CYS A 277 -12.19 -25.13 0.44
C CYS A 277 -13.31 -24.18 0.92
N PRO A 278 -13.02 -23.13 1.71
CA PRO A 278 -14.02 -22.15 2.12
C PRO A 278 -14.56 -21.28 0.97
N ASN A 279 -13.89 -21.27 -0.19
CA ASN A 279 -14.26 -20.43 -1.33
C ASN A 279 -15.13 -21.15 -2.38
N CYS A 280 -14.86 -22.42 -2.68
CA CYS A 280 -15.62 -23.20 -3.68
C CYS A 280 -16.34 -24.44 -3.12
N GLY A 281 -16.07 -24.82 -1.87
CA GLY A 281 -16.67 -25.97 -1.21
C GLY A 281 -16.13 -27.35 -1.63
N LYS A 282 -15.14 -27.43 -2.52
CA LYS A 282 -14.52 -28.67 -3.02
C LYS A 282 -13.39 -29.19 -2.11
N GLU A 283 -12.92 -30.41 -2.36
CA GLU A 283 -11.91 -31.13 -1.57
C GLU A 283 -10.47 -30.66 -1.82
N HIS A 284 -10.17 -29.41 -1.45
CA HIS A 284 -8.82 -28.86 -1.45
C HIS A 284 -8.71 -27.67 -0.48
N GLU A 285 -7.49 -27.26 -0.14
CA GLU A 285 -7.25 -26.11 0.75
C GLU A 285 -7.57 -24.78 0.05
N ALA A 286 -7.78 -23.70 0.81
CA ALA A 286 -8.12 -22.38 0.30
C ALA A 286 -7.09 -21.82 -0.69
N TRP A 287 -5.81 -22.16 -0.50
CA TRP A 287 -4.68 -21.72 -1.31
C TRP A 287 -4.28 -22.72 -2.40
N PHE A 288 -5.11 -23.71 -2.70
CA PHE A 288 -4.85 -24.64 -3.81
C PHE A 288 -4.81 -23.89 -5.16
N PRO A 289 -3.81 -24.12 -6.04
CA PRO A 289 -3.65 -23.40 -7.31
C PRO A 289 -4.84 -23.53 -8.26
N GLN A 290 -5.49 -24.70 -8.31
CA GLN A 290 -6.55 -25.00 -9.27
C GLN A 290 -7.96 -24.84 -8.68
N CYS A 291 -8.14 -23.94 -7.72
CA CYS A 291 -9.46 -23.65 -7.17
C CYS A 291 -10.43 -23.14 -8.26
N SER A 292 -11.66 -23.67 -8.29
CA SER A 292 -12.68 -23.25 -9.26
C SER A 292 -13.47 -21.99 -8.88
N ASN A 293 -13.15 -21.34 -7.76
CA ASN A 293 -13.80 -20.09 -7.37
C ASN A 293 -13.30 -18.93 -8.27
N ARG A 294 -14.22 -18.22 -8.92
CA ARG A 294 -13.91 -17.13 -9.87
C ARG A 294 -13.04 -16.02 -9.26
N GLN A 295 -13.26 -15.63 -8.01
CA GLN A 295 -12.47 -14.58 -7.35
C GLN A 295 -11.04 -15.05 -7.07
N VAL A 296 -10.86 -16.32 -6.67
CA VAL A 296 -9.53 -16.91 -6.48
C VAL A 296 -8.79 -17.02 -7.80
N GLN A 297 -9.46 -17.43 -8.87
CA GLN A 297 -8.88 -17.48 -10.22
C GLN A 297 -8.47 -16.10 -10.73
N SER A 298 -9.35 -15.11 -10.60
CA SER A 298 -9.06 -13.71 -11.01
C SER A 298 -7.85 -13.15 -10.28
N MET A 299 -7.80 -13.30 -8.94
CA MET A 299 -6.63 -12.87 -8.16
C MET A 299 -5.34 -13.58 -8.60
N ARG A 300 -5.38 -14.90 -8.86
CA ARG A 300 -4.20 -15.64 -9.33
C ARG A 300 -3.75 -15.21 -10.73
N ALA A 301 -4.69 -14.96 -11.63
CA ALA A 301 -4.40 -14.43 -12.96
C ALA A 301 -3.70 -13.07 -12.85
N LEU A 302 -4.22 -12.18 -11.99
CA LEU A 302 -3.60 -10.89 -11.70
C LEU A 302 -2.18 -11.05 -11.13
N CYS A 303 -1.98 -11.97 -10.19
CA CYS A 303 -0.65 -12.23 -9.64
C CYS A 303 0.34 -12.80 -10.67
N LYS A 304 -0.13 -13.65 -11.59
CA LYS A 304 0.70 -14.19 -12.68
C LYS A 304 1.09 -13.09 -13.67
N GLU A 305 0.18 -12.17 -13.95
CA GLU A 305 0.47 -10.97 -14.75
C GLU A 305 1.58 -10.13 -14.10
N TRP A 306 1.45 -9.83 -12.80
CA TRP A 306 2.50 -9.14 -12.04
C TRP A 306 3.84 -9.89 -12.02
N GLU A 307 3.80 -11.21 -11.89
CA GLU A 307 4.99 -12.05 -11.96
C GLU A 307 5.70 -11.94 -13.32
N SER A 308 4.93 -11.90 -14.41
CA SER A 308 5.47 -11.79 -15.77
C SER A 308 6.04 -10.41 -16.10
N GLN A 309 5.46 -9.36 -15.53
CA GLN A 309 5.95 -7.98 -15.71
C GLN A 309 7.21 -7.73 -14.86
N GLY A 310 7.28 -8.35 -13.68
CA GLY A 310 8.31 -8.05 -12.70
C GLY A 310 8.13 -6.66 -12.08
N PRO A 311 8.97 -6.31 -11.10
CA PRO A 311 8.91 -4.98 -10.50
C PRO A 311 9.50 -3.93 -11.45
N SER A 312 8.89 -2.74 -11.50
CA SER A 312 9.26 -1.67 -12.44
C SER A 312 10.75 -1.28 -12.36
N TRP A 313 11.32 -1.26 -11.16
CA TRP A 313 12.72 -0.89 -10.96
C TRP A 313 13.71 -1.87 -11.59
N ALA A 314 13.30 -3.12 -11.84
CA ALA A 314 14.17 -4.14 -12.43
C ALA A 314 14.12 -4.15 -13.96
N THR A 315 13.07 -3.59 -14.57
CA THR A 315 12.92 -3.52 -16.03
C THR A 315 13.59 -2.28 -16.61
N MET A 316 13.89 -1.27 -15.79
CA MET A 316 14.62 -0.07 -16.24
C MET A 316 16.06 -0.44 -16.59
N SER A 317 16.42 -0.30 -17.87
CA SER A 317 17.81 -0.47 -18.26
C SER A 317 18.65 0.65 -17.59
N PRO A 318 19.86 0.37 -17.08
CA PRO A 318 20.74 1.41 -16.51
C PRO A 318 20.99 2.58 -17.48
N ARG A 319 20.84 2.33 -18.78
CA ARG A 319 21.04 3.32 -19.85
C ARG A 319 19.87 4.31 -19.97
N GLU A 320 18.65 3.94 -19.63
CA GLU A 320 17.49 4.83 -19.69
C GLU A 320 17.40 5.77 -18.49
N GLU A 321 17.73 5.27 -17.29
CA GLU A 321 17.83 6.10 -16.08
C GLU A 321 18.90 7.20 -16.25
N LEU A 322 20.10 6.81 -16.70
CA LEU A 322 21.20 7.75 -16.91
C LEU A 322 20.90 8.75 -18.03
N ASN A 323 20.35 8.30 -19.16
CA ASN A 323 20.02 9.18 -20.28
C ASN A 323 18.88 10.16 -19.97
N GLY A 324 17.90 9.76 -19.16
CA GLY A 324 16.82 10.63 -18.72
C GLY A 324 17.36 11.76 -17.84
N TRP A 325 18.21 11.42 -16.86
CA TRP A 325 18.80 12.40 -15.96
C TRP A 325 19.80 13.33 -16.68
N LEU A 326 20.66 12.78 -17.55
CA LEU A 326 21.63 13.57 -18.33
C LEU A 326 20.93 14.57 -19.28
N LYS A 327 19.86 14.15 -19.96
CA LYS A 327 19.06 15.05 -20.83
C LYS A 327 18.40 16.18 -20.02
N GLN A 328 18.01 15.91 -18.78
CA GLN A 328 17.38 16.90 -17.93
C GLN A 328 18.37 17.93 -17.39
N MET A 329 19.60 17.53 -17.04
CA MET A 329 20.64 18.49 -16.60
C MET A 329 21.28 19.28 -17.74
N THR A 330 21.29 18.73 -18.96
CA THR A 330 21.84 19.39 -20.14
C THR A 330 20.82 20.21 -20.94
N SER A 331 19.54 20.17 -20.54
CA SER A 331 18.53 21.05 -21.10
C SER A 331 18.82 22.49 -20.64
N PRO A 332 19.14 23.42 -21.56
CA PRO A 332 19.41 24.79 -21.19
C PRO A 332 18.18 25.36 -20.49
N SER A 333 18.35 25.78 -19.24
CA SER A 333 17.31 26.47 -18.47
C SER A 333 16.75 27.59 -19.34
N PRO A 334 15.42 27.75 -19.49
CA PRO A 334 14.85 28.82 -20.29
C PRO A 334 15.41 30.13 -19.75
N GLY A 335 16.30 30.75 -20.52
CA GLY A 335 16.99 31.95 -20.13
C GLY A 335 15.96 33.02 -19.73
N PRO A 336 16.30 33.93 -18.81
CA PRO A 336 15.41 35.01 -18.43
C PRO A 336 14.91 35.68 -19.70
N SER A 337 13.58 35.66 -19.88
CA SER A 337 12.87 36.27 -20.99
C SER A 337 13.51 37.62 -21.29
N GLN A 338 14.11 37.74 -22.47
CA GLN A 338 14.81 38.94 -22.92
C GLN A 338 13.90 40.15 -22.71
N SER A 339 14.18 40.91 -21.66
CA SER A 339 13.70 42.28 -21.52
C SER A 339 14.25 43.08 -22.71
N GLN A 340 13.36 43.78 -23.38
CA GLN A 340 13.62 44.61 -24.54
C GLN A 340 14.81 45.57 -24.34
N PRO A 341 15.51 45.96 -25.43
CA PRO A 341 16.70 46.78 -25.34
C PRO A 341 16.35 48.18 -24.84
N VAL A 342 16.88 48.57 -23.68
CA VAL A 342 16.93 49.97 -23.23
C VAL A 342 18.30 50.53 -23.61
N GLU A 343 18.27 51.68 -24.26
CA GLU A 343 19.43 52.42 -24.79
C GLU A 343 20.51 52.74 -23.74
N PRO A 344 21.78 52.87 -24.17
CA PRO A 344 22.92 52.95 -23.27
C PRO A 344 23.17 54.38 -22.77
N LYS A 345 23.21 54.56 -21.43
CA LYS A 345 23.79 55.75 -20.79
C LYS A 345 25.07 55.39 -20.02
N THR A 346 26.18 55.84 -20.59
CA THR A 346 27.42 56.37 -19.99
C THR A 346 27.96 55.80 -18.66
N ALA A 347 29.17 55.25 -18.75
CA ALA A 347 30.06 54.83 -17.67
C ALA A 347 30.70 56.00 -16.88
N PRO A 348 31.18 55.72 -15.65
CA PRO A 348 32.58 56.02 -15.37
C PRO A 348 33.35 54.95 -14.56
N LYS A 349 34.52 54.61 -15.09
CA LYS A 349 35.87 54.44 -14.52
C LYS A 349 36.12 53.89 -13.08
N LYS A 350 37.15 53.02 -13.03
CA LYS A 350 38.08 52.59 -11.94
C LYS A 350 37.66 51.29 -11.21
N GLY A 351 38.54 50.34 -10.88
CA GLY A 351 40.01 50.33 -10.89
C GLY A 351 40.61 48.91 -10.86
N LYS A 352 41.89 48.85 -11.25
CA LYS A 352 42.80 47.69 -11.22
C LYS A 352 43.26 47.36 -9.80
N LYS A 353 43.37 46.08 -9.45
CA LYS A 353 44.36 45.47 -8.51
C LYS A 353 44.29 43.94 -8.67
N LYS A 354 45.23 43.34 -9.43
CA LYS A 354 46.50 42.69 -9.04
C LYS A 354 46.33 41.43 -8.17
N ALA A 355 46.65 40.31 -8.80
CA ALA A 355 46.81 38.97 -8.24
C ALA A 355 48.00 38.88 -7.28
N LYS A 356 47.94 37.90 -6.36
CA LYS A 356 49.13 37.33 -5.71
C LYS A 356 48.90 35.83 -5.45
N ALA A 357 49.83 35.04 -5.93
CA ALA A 357 49.97 33.60 -5.76
C ALA A 357 50.81 33.27 -4.52
N SER A 358 50.57 32.09 -3.95
CA SER A 358 51.42 31.32 -3.02
C SER A 358 50.64 30.01 -2.77
N ALA A 359 50.98 28.84 -3.33
CA ALA A 359 52.20 28.04 -3.19
C ALA A 359 52.59 27.84 -1.72
N ASP A 360 52.22 26.69 -1.15
CA ASP A 360 53.08 25.94 -0.24
C ASP A 360 52.57 24.49 -0.09
N ALA A 361 53.46 23.57 -0.40
CA ALA A 361 53.42 22.16 -0.03
C ALA A 361 54.32 21.96 1.20
N PRO A 362 54.10 20.90 1.97
CA PRO A 362 55.26 20.06 2.27
C PRO A 362 54.98 18.56 2.15
N LYS A 363 56.00 17.89 1.62
CA LYS A 363 56.33 16.48 1.82
C LYS A 363 56.45 16.21 3.33
N ASP A 364 56.16 15.00 3.81
CA ASP A 364 57.20 13.96 3.97
C ASP A 364 56.75 12.81 4.90
N GLN A 365 57.38 11.66 4.66
CA GLN A 365 57.74 10.58 5.58
C GLN A 365 56.70 9.54 6.06
N ASP A 366 56.85 8.35 5.47
CA ASP A 366 57.31 7.12 6.13
C ASP A 366 56.81 6.84 7.56
N ARG A 367 55.99 5.78 7.68
CA ARG A 367 56.19 4.80 8.75
C ARG A 367 55.67 3.41 8.40
N ARG A 368 56.64 2.55 8.08
CA ARG A 368 56.63 1.09 8.09
C ARG A 368 56.58 0.57 9.53
N VAL A 369 56.27 -0.73 9.68
CA VAL A 369 56.45 -1.61 10.88
C VAL A 369 55.19 -1.63 11.77
N THR A 370 54.50 -2.74 12.12
CA THR A 370 54.85 -4.18 12.21
C THR A 370 53.59 -5.05 12.22
N ARG A 371 53.74 -6.28 11.72
CA ARG A 371 52.91 -7.46 12.02
C ARG A 371 52.97 -7.80 13.53
N SER A 372 51.89 -8.32 14.08
CA SER A 372 51.95 -9.28 15.19
C SER A 372 50.80 -10.26 15.09
N ALA A 373 51.19 -11.52 14.90
CA ALA A 373 50.36 -12.69 15.03
C ALA A 373 50.36 -13.12 16.51
N THR A 374 49.22 -13.61 17.00
CA THR A 374 49.18 -14.55 18.13
C THR A 374 48.15 -15.62 17.83
N ALA A 375 48.65 -16.79 17.45
CA ALA A 375 47.96 -18.05 17.63
C ALA A 375 48.15 -18.51 19.08
N LYS A 376 47.12 -19.09 19.70
CA LYS A 376 47.30 -20.11 20.72
C LYS A 376 46.12 -21.09 20.74
N ALA A 377 46.42 -22.30 20.27
CA ALA A 377 45.72 -23.56 20.53
C ALA A 377 45.83 -23.89 22.04
N ALA A 378 45.20 -24.88 22.67
CA ALA A 378 44.45 -26.08 22.31
C ALA A 378 43.89 -26.67 23.64
N ALA A 379 42.89 -27.54 23.54
CA ALA A 379 42.64 -28.79 24.31
C ALA A 379 41.11 -28.94 24.55
N SER A 380 40.39 -29.93 23.99
CA SER A 380 40.48 -31.39 24.24
C SER A 380 40.12 -31.70 25.71
N SER A 381 39.16 -32.54 26.10
CA SER A 381 38.48 -33.69 25.46
C SER A 381 37.36 -34.25 26.37
N THR A 382 36.40 -34.93 25.73
CA THR A 382 35.71 -36.20 26.10
C THR A 382 34.70 -36.36 27.25
N GLU A 383 33.78 -37.30 26.97
CA GLU A 383 32.80 -38.06 27.80
C GLU A 383 31.40 -37.45 27.96
N SER A 384 30.35 -37.91 27.27
CA SER A 384 29.59 -39.19 27.33
C SER A 384 28.69 -39.34 28.57
N GLY A 385 27.38 -39.45 28.33
CA GLY A 385 26.34 -39.83 29.31
C GLY A 385 25.06 -39.01 29.10
N ASP A 386 24.00 -39.54 28.50
CA ASP A 386 22.97 -40.44 29.06
C ASP A 386 21.66 -39.67 29.36
N ARG A 387 20.58 -40.40 29.13
CA ARG A 387 19.13 -40.16 29.29
C ARG A 387 18.64 -38.94 30.07
N GLY A 388 17.60 -38.31 29.53
CA GLY A 388 16.67 -37.47 30.31
C GLY A 388 15.38 -37.16 29.57
N GLN A 389 14.37 -38.02 29.76
CA GLN A 389 12.96 -37.69 29.58
C GLN A 389 12.62 -36.45 30.44
N THR A 390 11.87 -35.49 29.90
CA THR A 390 10.98 -34.68 30.73
C THR A 390 9.63 -34.50 30.05
N GLU A 391 8.64 -35.03 30.74
CA GLU A 391 7.22 -34.84 30.52
C GLU A 391 6.81 -33.41 30.85
N GLY A 392 5.75 -32.97 30.16
CA GLY A 392 4.64 -32.15 30.64
C GLY A 392 4.87 -31.09 31.72
N GLU A 393 4.55 -29.84 31.38
CA GLU A 393 3.78 -29.04 32.33
C GLU A 393 2.76 -28.12 31.63
N GLN A 394 1.50 -28.43 31.90
CA GLN A 394 0.31 -27.67 31.57
C GLN A 394 0.36 -26.30 32.26
N ARG A 395 0.13 -25.21 31.53
CA ARG A 395 -0.31 -23.94 32.14
C ARG A 395 -1.70 -23.57 31.63
N VAL A 396 -2.69 -23.98 32.44
CA VAL A 396 -4.06 -23.47 32.44
C VAL A 396 -4.04 -22.06 33.05
N GLY A 397 -4.15 -21.04 32.20
CA GLY A 397 -4.37 -19.65 32.62
C GLY A 397 -5.84 -19.27 32.51
N LYS A 398 -6.62 -19.45 33.58
CA LYS A 398 -7.99 -18.91 33.74
C LYS A 398 -7.96 -17.38 33.90
N PRO A 399 -8.88 -16.62 33.29
CA PRO A 399 -8.96 -15.17 33.44
C PRO A 399 -9.66 -14.78 34.76
N LYS A 400 -9.05 -13.90 35.55
CA LYS A 400 -9.70 -13.24 36.70
C LYS A 400 -10.54 -12.07 36.20
N GLY A 401 -11.86 -12.22 36.28
CA GLY A 401 -12.83 -11.15 36.07
C GLY A 401 -12.73 -10.06 37.13
N ARG A 402 -12.64 -8.81 36.68
CA ARG A 402 -12.64 -7.61 37.53
C ARG A 402 -14.10 -7.16 37.71
N LYS A 403 -14.67 -7.43 38.89
CA LYS A 403 -15.97 -6.89 39.30
C LYS A 403 -15.81 -5.41 39.64
N ASN A 404 -16.50 -4.55 38.90
CA ASN A 404 -16.63 -3.13 39.19
C ASN A 404 -17.80 -2.96 40.16
N LYS A 405 -17.52 -2.61 41.42
CA LYS A 405 -18.51 -2.08 42.37
C LYS A 405 -18.20 -0.59 42.49
N ASN A 406 -19.11 0.26 42.03
CA ASN A 406 -19.15 1.64 42.48
C ASN A 406 -20.59 1.95 42.93
N SER A 407 -20.73 2.12 44.23
CA SER A 407 -21.92 2.60 44.91
C SER A 407 -21.54 3.88 45.63
N LYS A 408 -22.29 4.95 45.33
CA LYS A 408 -22.65 6.10 46.17
C LYS A 408 -21.53 6.83 46.92
N SER A 409 -21.37 8.11 46.59
CA SER A 409 -21.68 9.21 47.51
C SER A 409 -22.21 10.37 46.68
#